data_AF-A0A9P6WHL8-F1
#
_entry.id   AF-A0A9P6WHL8-F1
#
_cell.length_a   1.000
_cell.length_b   1.000
_cell.length_c   1.000
_cell.angle_alpha   90.00
_cell.angle_beta   90.00
_cell.angle_gamma   90.00
#
_symmetry.space_group_name_H-M   'P 1'
#
loop_
_entity.id
_entity.type
_entity.pdbx_description
1 polymer ?
#
loop_
_entity_poly.entity_id
_entity_poly.type
_entity_poly.pdbx_seq_one_letter_code
_entity_poly.pdbx_strand_id
1 'polypeptide(L)'
;MEKIPQSSKSNGKEKFSHPQKVKKQNKQSKSNKSKTPRIPSSIPKKDHFQRVTYLYEVGAMMTGKQIENSQSKNAKSIDTISRMCLNHMNLVSKKAVLKLHPDIKRTICKKCLRLQVDGFTTKTRIKNDSKKQLLSCDVLEKECICGVSKRYPIGRDEEYTLFSEKSSVLFEMENK
;
A
#
# COMPACT_ATOMS: atom_id res chain seq x y z
N MET A 1 -25.25 51.61 -38.03
CA MET A 1 -26.63 52.07 -37.86
C MET A 1 -27.40 50.86 -37.35
N GLU A 2 -27.98 50.77 -36.15
CA GLU A 2 -28.35 51.71 -35.12
C GLU A 2 -28.45 50.98 -33.75
N LYS A 3 -28.04 51.69 -32.69
CA LYS A 3 -28.66 51.82 -31.36
C LYS A 3 -28.84 50.59 -30.44
N ILE A 4 -28.08 50.65 -29.34
CA ILE A 4 -28.50 50.24 -27.99
C ILE A 4 -29.63 51.19 -27.52
N PRO A 5 -30.52 50.74 -26.61
CA PRO A 5 -30.74 51.55 -25.42
C PRO A 5 -30.73 50.74 -24.11
N GLN A 6 -30.16 51.39 -23.09
CA GLN A 6 -30.10 51.03 -21.69
C GLN A 6 -31.40 51.42 -20.97
N SER A 7 -31.72 50.76 -19.84
CA SER A 7 -32.27 51.32 -18.58
C SER A 7 -32.75 50.16 -17.69
N SER A 8 -32.74 50.17 -16.36
CA SER A 8 -32.22 51.09 -15.34
C SER A 8 -32.40 50.46 -13.96
N LYS A 9 -31.38 50.63 -13.10
CA LYS A 9 -31.42 50.94 -11.65
C LYS A 9 -32.35 50.12 -10.71
N SER A 10 -31.78 49.49 -9.68
CA SER A 10 -31.67 50.14 -8.34
C SER A 10 -31.18 49.19 -7.21
N ASN A 11 -30.17 49.68 -6.51
CA ASN A 11 -29.96 49.70 -5.05
C ASN A 11 -30.09 48.43 -4.19
N GLY A 12 -28.94 47.94 -3.73
CA GLY A 12 -28.47 48.24 -2.36
C GLY A 12 -29.01 47.38 -1.21
N LYS A 13 -28.11 46.58 -0.61
CA LYS A 13 -27.89 46.32 0.83
C LYS A 13 -26.87 45.17 0.94
N GLU A 14 -25.58 45.48 0.97
CA GLU A 14 -24.77 45.55 2.19
C GLU A 14 -25.03 44.44 3.24
N LYS A 15 -23.97 43.63 3.42
CA LYS A 15 -23.43 43.09 4.66
C LYS A 15 -24.28 42.06 5.41
N PHE A 16 -23.75 40.85 5.57
CA PHE A 16 -23.47 40.27 6.89
C PHE A 16 -22.52 39.08 6.74
N SER A 17 -21.23 39.37 6.85
CA SER A 17 -20.25 38.42 7.35
C SER A 17 -20.54 38.19 8.83
N HIS A 18 -20.75 36.93 9.24
CA HIS A 18 -20.51 36.53 10.62
C HIS A 18 -20.01 35.09 10.72
N PRO A 19 -19.16 34.82 11.72
CA PRO A 19 -18.02 33.93 11.61
C PRO A 19 -18.38 32.51 12.04
N GLN A 20 -17.88 31.51 11.32
CA GLN A 20 -17.81 30.17 11.89
C GLN A 20 -16.72 30.17 12.97
N LYS A 21 -17.18 30.26 14.23
CA LYS A 21 -16.38 30.21 15.45
C LYS A 21 -15.34 29.09 15.37
N VAL A 22 -14.09 29.49 15.22
CA VAL A 22 -12.92 28.68 15.60
C VAL A 22 -13.03 28.41 17.09
N LYS A 23 -13.48 27.21 17.47
CA LYS A 23 -13.35 26.72 18.83
C LYS A 23 -11.86 26.45 19.10
N LYS A 24 -11.15 27.44 19.64
CA LYS A 24 -9.91 27.24 20.39
C LYS A 24 -10.23 26.33 21.58
N GLN A 25 -10.09 25.03 21.40
CA GLN A 25 -9.95 24.11 22.52
C GLN A 25 -8.47 24.07 22.89
N ASN A 26 -8.12 24.96 23.80
CA ASN A 26 -6.88 24.88 24.57
C ASN A 26 -6.97 23.63 25.45
N LYS A 27 -6.54 22.48 24.93
CA LYS A 27 -6.42 21.24 25.71
C LYS A 27 -4.93 21.01 25.92
N GLN A 28 -4.49 21.42 27.11
CA GLN A 28 -3.16 21.18 27.66
C GLN A 28 -2.65 19.78 27.26
N SER A 29 -1.53 19.76 26.55
CA SER A 29 -0.76 18.58 26.23
C SER A 29 -0.27 17.94 27.52
N LYS A 30 -1.03 16.98 28.06
CA LYS A 30 -0.50 16.05 29.05
C LYS A 30 0.54 15.19 28.33
N SER A 31 1.81 15.37 28.69
CA SER A 31 2.92 14.52 28.27
C SER A 31 2.64 13.09 28.76
N ASN A 32 2.13 12.25 27.87
CA ASN A 32 2.05 10.82 28.14
C ASN A 32 3.48 10.29 28.16
N LYS A 33 4.04 10.13 29.37
CA LYS A 33 5.24 9.31 29.63
C LYS A 33 5.08 8.00 28.85
N SER A 34 5.98 7.76 27.90
CA SER A 34 6.01 6.56 27.06
C SER A 34 6.16 5.33 27.96
N LYS A 35 5.03 4.68 28.28
CA LYS A 35 5.07 3.35 28.88
C LYS A 35 5.69 2.43 27.84
N THR A 36 6.81 1.80 28.17
CA THR A 36 7.39 0.77 27.31
C THR A 36 6.34 -0.32 27.09
N PRO A 37 6.01 -0.65 25.82
CA PRO A 37 5.02 -1.66 25.53
C PRO A 37 5.54 -3.02 26.02
N ARG A 38 4.72 -3.73 26.80
CA ARG A 38 5.08 -5.06 27.30
C ARG A 38 4.95 -6.06 26.16
N ILE A 39 6.02 -6.80 25.89
CA ILE A 39 6.01 -7.89 24.91
C ILE A 39 5.13 -9.01 25.49
N PRO A 40 4.07 -9.44 24.79
CA PRO A 40 3.25 -10.55 25.26
C PRO A 40 4.07 -11.86 25.21
N SER A 41 4.00 -12.65 26.27
CA SER A 41 4.71 -13.94 26.36
C SER A 41 4.24 -14.97 25.32
N SER A 42 3.00 -14.85 24.84
CA SER A 42 2.44 -15.70 23.78
C SER A 42 1.89 -14.86 22.64
N ILE A 43 2.24 -15.25 21.42
CA ILE A 43 1.79 -14.57 20.20
C ILE A 43 0.35 -15.00 19.92
N PRO A 44 -0.62 -14.07 19.90
CA PRO A 44 -2.00 -14.41 19.56
C PRO A 44 -2.08 -14.93 18.12
N LYS A 45 -2.91 -15.96 17.89
CA LYS A 45 -3.16 -16.56 16.57
C LYS A 45 -1.91 -17.13 15.89
N LYS A 46 -0.96 -17.66 16.67
CA LYS A 46 0.31 -18.26 16.20
C LYS A 46 0.09 -19.23 15.02
N ASP A 47 -0.85 -20.16 15.14
CA ASP A 47 -1.09 -21.19 14.12
C ASP A 47 -1.55 -20.60 12.78
N HIS A 48 -2.34 -19.51 12.83
CA HIS A 48 -2.77 -18.82 11.61
C HIS A 48 -1.59 -18.11 10.94
N PHE A 49 -0.69 -17.49 11.71
CA PHE A 49 0.53 -16.90 11.17
C PHE A 49 1.44 -17.97 10.55
N GLN A 50 1.67 -19.08 11.24
CA GLN A 50 2.46 -20.20 10.72
C GLN A 50 1.87 -20.74 9.40
N ARG A 51 0.55 -20.93 9.35
CA ARG A 51 -0.13 -21.37 8.12
C ARG A 51 0.01 -20.37 6.98
N VAL A 52 -0.13 -19.07 7.26
CA VAL A 52 0.06 -18.01 6.27
C VAL A 52 1.50 -18.01 5.73
N THR A 53 2.49 -18.09 6.62
CA THR A 53 3.91 -18.15 6.23
C THR A 53 4.19 -19.35 5.36
N TYR A 54 3.76 -20.54 5.79
CA TYR A 54 3.94 -21.77 5.01
C TYR A 54 3.33 -21.69 3.61
N LEU A 55 2.09 -21.18 3.49
CA LEU A 55 1.44 -21.03 2.19
C LEU A 55 2.16 -20.00 1.29
N TYR A 56 2.72 -18.95 1.88
CA TYR A 56 3.54 -17.98 1.15
C TYR A 56 4.84 -18.60 0.64
N GLU A 57 5.57 -19.31 1.50
CA GLU A 57 6.83 -19.99 1.16
C GLU A 57 6.62 -21.03 0.06
N VAL A 58 5.61 -21.89 0.17
CA VAL A 58 5.27 -22.86 -0.87
C VAL A 58 4.91 -22.15 -2.17
N GLY A 59 4.10 -21.08 -2.10
CA GLY A 59 3.76 -20.27 -3.26
C GLY A 59 4.99 -19.68 -3.96
N ALA A 60 5.93 -19.16 -3.18
CA ALA A 60 7.18 -18.59 -3.67
C ALA A 60 8.13 -19.64 -4.26
N MET A 61 8.28 -20.80 -3.60
CA MET A 61 9.07 -21.91 -4.12
C MET A 61 8.54 -22.40 -5.48
N MET A 62 7.21 -22.50 -5.62
CA MET A 62 6.60 -22.88 -6.90
C MET A 62 6.84 -21.81 -7.98
N THR A 63 6.79 -20.52 -7.63
CA THR A 63 7.19 -19.45 -8.56
C THR A 63 8.66 -19.58 -8.98
N GLY A 64 9.57 -19.90 -8.04
CA GLY A 64 10.98 -20.16 -8.36
C GLY A 64 11.15 -21.31 -9.35
N LYS A 65 10.49 -22.45 -9.11
CA LYS A 65 10.47 -23.60 -10.02
C LYS A 65 9.87 -23.26 -11.39
N GLN A 66 8.87 -22.41 -11.43
CA GLN A 66 8.27 -21.94 -12.68
C GLN A 66 9.30 -21.13 -13.49
N ILE A 67 10.06 -20.25 -12.83
CA ILE A 67 11.09 -19.43 -13.47
C ILE A 67 12.18 -20.33 -14.07
N GLU A 68 12.69 -21.31 -13.33
CA GLU A 68 13.68 -22.27 -13.81
C GLU A 68 13.16 -23.09 -15.00
N ASN A 69 11.90 -23.55 -14.93
CA ASN A 69 11.29 -24.40 -15.94
C ASN A 69 10.43 -23.62 -16.96
N SER A 70 10.74 -22.35 -17.23
CA SER A 70 9.90 -21.44 -18.02
C SER A 70 9.55 -21.97 -19.43
N GLN A 71 10.40 -22.82 -20.01
CA GLN A 71 10.21 -23.43 -21.34
C GLN A 71 9.45 -24.77 -21.30
N SER A 72 9.19 -25.32 -20.12
CA SER A 72 8.49 -26.60 -19.96
C SER A 72 6.98 -26.45 -20.13
N LYS A 73 6.34 -27.45 -20.73
CA LYS A 73 4.86 -27.55 -20.80
C LYS A 73 4.21 -27.48 -19.41
N ASN A 74 4.95 -27.84 -18.36
CA ASN A 74 4.50 -27.82 -16.96
C ASN A 74 4.59 -26.44 -16.29
N ALA A 75 5.16 -25.42 -16.94
CA ALA A 75 5.28 -24.08 -16.33
C ALA A 75 3.90 -23.48 -15.94
N LYS A 76 2.88 -23.70 -16.77
CA LYS A 76 1.51 -23.21 -16.52
C LYS A 76 0.83 -23.90 -15.32
N SER A 77 1.07 -25.20 -15.12
CA SER A 77 0.49 -25.93 -13.99
C SER A 77 1.18 -25.51 -12.68
N ILE A 78 2.50 -25.32 -12.70
CA ILE A 78 3.27 -24.82 -11.55
C ILE A 78 2.81 -23.41 -11.15
N ASP A 79 2.60 -22.50 -12.11
CA ASP A 79 2.05 -21.17 -11.84
C ASP A 79 0.66 -21.23 -11.19
N THR A 80 -0.20 -22.15 -11.67
CA THR A 80 -1.55 -22.33 -11.13
C THR A 80 -1.51 -22.76 -9.66
N ILE A 81 -0.60 -23.69 -9.32
CA ILE A 81 -0.39 -24.14 -7.94
C ILE A 81 0.11 -22.98 -7.06
N SER A 82 1.12 -22.23 -7.53
CA SER A 82 1.64 -21.05 -6.81
C SER A 82 0.51 -20.06 -6.47
N ARG A 83 -0.31 -19.72 -7.46
CA ARG A 83 -1.45 -18.80 -7.29
C ARG A 83 -2.51 -19.35 -6.35
N MET A 84 -2.78 -20.65 -6.39
CA MET A 84 -3.73 -21.29 -5.47
C MET A 84 -3.24 -21.19 -4.02
N CYS A 85 -1.95 -21.47 -3.76
CA CYS A 85 -1.35 -21.32 -2.44
C CYS A 85 -1.46 -19.88 -1.91
N LEU A 86 -1.14 -18.88 -2.73
CA LEU A 86 -1.26 -17.47 -2.37
C LEU A 86 -2.71 -17.01 -2.21
N ASN A 87 -3.64 -17.62 -2.94
CA ASN A 87 -5.08 -17.42 -2.73
C ASN A 87 -5.52 -17.95 -1.36
N HIS A 88 -5.12 -19.16 -1.01
CA HIS A 88 -5.38 -19.73 0.31
C HIS A 88 -4.76 -18.89 1.43
N MET A 89 -3.53 -18.41 1.24
CA MET A 89 -2.87 -17.49 2.17
C MET A 89 -3.73 -16.24 2.43
N ASN A 90 -4.23 -15.61 1.36
CA ASN A 90 -5.09 -14.42 1.46
C ASN A 90 -6.44 -14.73 2.14
N LEU A 91 -7.05 -15.87 1.83
CA LEU A 91 -8.30 -16.30 2.44
C LEU A 91 -8.15 -16.55 3.94
N VAL A 92 -7.09 -17.27 4.35
CA VAL A 92 -6.77 -17.50 5.77
C VAL A 92 -6.50 -16.18 6.47
N SER A 93 -5.70 -15.29 5.88
CA SER A 93 -5.42 -13.96 6.44
C SER A 93 -6.70 -13.14 6.67
N LYS A 94 -7.62 -13.13 5.71
CA LYS A 94 -8.93 -12.45 5.84
C LYS A 94 -9.81 -13.08 6.91
N LYS A 95 -9.93 -14.42 6.91
CA LYS A 95 -10.78 -15.16 7.85
C LYS A 95 -10.31 -15.00 9.30
N ALA A 96 -8.99 -15.06 9.52
CA ALA A 96 -8.38 -14.90 10.83
C ALA A 96 -8.13 -13.43 11.22
N VAL A 97 -8.47 -12.47 10.34
CA VAL A 97 -8.26 -11.02 10.53
C VAL A 97 -6.80 -10.72 10.88
N LEU A 98 -5.88 -11.30 10.11
CA LEU A 98 -4.44 -11.12 10.28
C LEU A 98 -3.95 -9.89 9.50
N LYS A 99 -3.10 -9.08 10.13
CA LYS A 99 -2.41 -7.97 9.46
C LYS A 99 -1.10 -8.49 8.88
N LEU A 100 -1.02 -8.56 7.56
CA LEU A 100 0.22 -8.92 6.86
C LEU A 100 1.17 -7.73 6.75
N HIS A 101 2.47 -8.00 6.83
CA HIS A 101 3.52 -7.01 6.59
C HIS A 101 3.36 -6.41 5.19
N PRO A 102 3.54 -5.08 5.01
CA PRO A 102 3.41 -4.47 3.69
C PRO A 102 4.36 -5.06 2.65
N ASP A 103 5.53 -5.58 3.03
CA ASP A 103 6.45 -6.20 2.05
C ASP A 103 5.87 -7.47 1.42
N ILE A 104 5.26 -8.33 2.22
CA ILE A 104 4.53 -9.51 1.73
C ILE A 104 3.37 -9.05 0.83
N LYS A 105 2.64 -7.99 1.22
CA LYS A 105 1.55 -7.46 0.38
C LYS A 105 2.07 -6.83 -0.90
N ARG A 106 3.27 -6.23 -0.91
CA ARG A 106 3.91 -5.61 -2.08
C ARG A 106 4.33 -6.69 -3.09
N THR A 107 4.76 -7.86 -2.63
CA THR A 107 5.17 -8.98 -3.49
C THR A 107 3.99 -9.74 -4.13
N ILE A 108 2.73 -9.54 -3.72
CA ILE A 108 1.58 -10.33 -4.25
C ILE A 108 0.59 -9.47 -5.04
N CYS A 109 0.18 -9.86 -6.25
CA CYS A 109 -0.80 -9.12 -7.04
C CYS A 109 -2.16 -8.98 -6.33
N LYS A 110 -2.71 -7.76 -6.29
CA LYS A 110 -4.00 -7.47 -5.62
C LYS A 110 -5.23 -8.16 -6.24
N LYS A 111 -5.17 -8.56 -7.52
CA LYS A 111 -6.29 -9.19 -8.25
C LYS A 111 -6.13 -10.69 -8.35
N CYS A 112 -5.08 -11.16 -9.04
CA CYS A 112 -4.90 -12.57 -9.36
C CYS A 112 -4.06 -13.35 -8.33
N LEU A 113 -3.57 -12.66 -7.28
CA LEU A 113 -2.77 -13.20 -6.18
C LEU A 113 -1.47 -13.90 -6.61
N ARG A 114 -0.96 -13.57 -7.81
CA ARG A 114 0.34 -14.01 -8.32
C ARG A 114 1.48 -13.32 -7.60
N LEU A 115 2.57 -14.04 -7.31
CA LEU A 115 3.81 -13.44 -6.81
C LEU A 115 4.45 -12.57 -7.90
N GLN A 116 4.84 -11.36 -7.51
CA GLN A 116 5.44 -10.33 -8.36
C GLN A 116 6.96 -10.44 -8.28
N VAL A 117 7.53 -11.09 -9.30
CA VAL A 117 8.96 -11.18 -9.55
C VAL A 117 9.27 -10.26 -10.72
N ASP A 118 10.14 -9.28 -10.49
CA ASP A 118 10.53 -8.30 -11.49
C ASP A 118 11.18 -8.99 -12.68
N GLY A 119 10.79 -8.60 -13.90
CA GLY A 119 11.32 -9.18 -15.15
C GLY A 119 10.65 -10.49 -15.59
N PHE A 120 9.98 -11.22 -14.69
CA PHE A 120 9.30 -12.48 -15.02
C PHE A 120 7.78 -12.35 -15.00
N THR A 121 7.20 -12.07 -13.82
CA THR A 121 5.75 -12.00 -13.66
C THR A 121 5.22 -10.57 -13.59
N THR A 122 6.13 -9.61 -13.47
CA THR A 122 5.83 -8.19 -13.28
C THR A 122 6.75 -7.34 -14.13
N LYS A 123 6.17 -6.38 -14.85
CA LYS A 123 6.89 -5.31 -15.54
C LYS A 123 7.01 -4.13 -14.58
N THR A 124 8.24 -3.72 -14.30
CA THR A 124 8.53 -2.63 -13.38
C THR A 124 9.06 -1.44 -14.18
N ARG A 125 8.42 -0.28 -14.05
CA ARG A 125 8.74 0.95 -14.80
C ARG A 125 8.60 2.16 -13.88
N ILE A 126 9.44 3.16 -14.08
CA ILE A 126 9.24 4.48 -13.49
C ILE A 126 8.44 5.29 -14.52
N LYS A 127 7.31 5.84 -14.08
CA LYS A 127 6.48 6.74 -14.89
C LYS A 127 6.39 8.09 -14.23
N ASN A 128 6.52 9.14 -15.04
CA ASN A 128 6.31 10.51 -14.62
C ASN A 128 5.22 11.12 -15.53
N ASP A 129 3.99 11.13 -15.03
CA ASP A 129 2.84 11.66 -15.77
C ASP A 129 2.72 13.19 -15.62
N SER A 130 3.69 13.86 -14.99
CA SER A 130 3.64 15.30 -14.78
C SER A 130 4.01 16.07 -16.06
N LYS A 131 3.31 17.18 -16.30
CA LYS A 131 3.58 18.06 -17.46
C LYS A 131 5.00 18.63 -17.46
N LYS A 132 5.56 18.85 -16.27
CA LYS A 132 6.86 19.47 -16.06
C LYS A 132 7.99 18.46 -15.87
N GLN A 133 7.69 17.15 -15.89
CA GLN A 133 8.66 16.07 -15.68
C GLN A 133 9.55 16.29 -14.45
N LEU A 134 8.93 16.74 -13.34
CA LEU A 134 9.65 16.96 -12.08
C LEU A 134 9.98 15.62 -11.43
N LEU A 135 11.20 15.47 -10.92
CA LEU A 135 11.63 14.26 -10.20
C LEU A 135 10.69 13.91 -9.04
N SER A 136 10.09 14.93 -8.41
CA SER A 136 9.13 14.75 -7.31
C SER A 136 7.85 14.00 -7.70
N CYS A 137 7.59 13.85 -9.00
CA CYS A 137 6.41 13.20 -9.55
C CYS A 137 6.69 11.78 -10.07
N ASP A 138 7.89 11.23 -9.81
CA ASP A 138 8.24 9.88 -10.25
C ASP A 138 7.46 8.82 -9.45
N VAL A 139 6.80 7.93 -10.19
CA VAL A 139 6.00 6.83 -9.65
C VAL A 139 6.52 5.50 -10.19
N LEU A 140 6.92 4.62 -9.29
CA LEU A 140 7.25 3.24 -9.61
C LEU A 140 5.96 2.44 -9.84
N GLU A 141 5.73 2.03 -11.08
CA GLU A 141 4.62 1.17 -11.46
C GLU A 141 5.09 -0.27 -11.63
N LYS A 142 4.49 -1.18 -10.86
CA LYS A 142 4.63 -2.64 -10.96
C LYS A 142 3.38 -3.23 -11.58
N GLU A 143 3.45 -3.57 -12.87
CA GLU A 143 2.35 -4.15 -13.65
C GLU A 143 2.45 -5.67 -13.73
N CYS A 144 1.46 -6.38 -13.21
CA CYS A 144 1.38 -7.83 -13.30
C CYS A 144 0.96 -8.29 -14.70
N ILE A 145 1.30 -9.52 -15.11
CA ILE A 145 0.84 -10.15 -16.37
C ILE A 145 -0.69 -10.08 -16.56
N CYS A 146 -1.48 -10.04 -15.48
CA CYS A 146 -2.94 -9.88 -15.57
C CYS A 146 -3.43 -8.45 -15.91
N GLY A 147 -2.52 -7.50 -16.16
CA GLY A 147 -2.79 -6.10 -16.47
C GLY A 147 -3.04 -5.20 -15.25
N VAL A 148 -2.92 -5.73 -14.03
CA VAL A 148 -3.14 -4.95 -12.81
C VAL A 148 -1.84 -4.36 -12.30
N SER A 149 -1.83 -3.03 -12.14
CA SER A 149 -0.68 -2.29 -11.62
C SER A 149 -0.81 -1.91 -10.15
N LYS A 150 0.34 -1.91 -9.47
CA LYS A 150 0.57 -1.22 -8.20
C LYS A 150 1.50 -0.05 -8.44
N ARG A 151 1.23 1.07 -7.77
CA ARG A 151 1.96 2.32 -7.93
C ARG A 151 2.55 2.74 -6.59
N TYR A 152 3.83 3.09 -6.58
CA TYR A 152 4.54 3.58 -5.42
C TYR A 152 5.15 4.95 -5.76
N PRO A 153 4.73 6.03 -5.08
CA PRO A 153 5.27 7.37 -5.32
C PRO A 153 6.67 7.44 -4.72
N ILE A 154 7.70 7.23 -5.54
CA ILE A 154 9.09 7.22 -5.09
C ILE A 154 9.69 8.63 -5.08
N GLY A 155 9.24 9.51 -6.00
CA GLY A 155 9.76 10.87 -6.10
C GLY A 155 9.22 11.82 -5.05
N ARG A 156 8.09 11.50 -4.40
CA ARG A 156 7.41 12.46 -3.51
C ARG A 156 8.27 12.86 -2.33
N ASP A 157 8.80 11.86 -1.63
CA ASP A 157 9.53 11.99 -0.37
C ASP A 157 10.62 10.90 -0.36
N GLU A 158 11.88 11.28 -0.53
CA GLU A 158 13.02 10.32 -0.56
C GLU A 158 13.25 9.66 0.80
N GLU A 159 12.94 10.37 1.89
CA GLU A 159 13.07 9.88 3.27
C GLU A 159 11.83 9.12 3.77
N TYR A 160 10.87 8.81 2.89
CA TYR A 160 9.65 8.13 3.31
C TYR A 160 9.92 6.71 3.81
N THR A 161 9.53 6.47 5.07
CA THR A 161 9.59 5.15 5.71
C THR A 161 8.20 4.64 6.05
N LEU A 162 8.02 3.32 5.90
CA LEU A 162 6.76 2.67 6.23
C LEU A 162 6.57 2.64 7.75
N PHE A 163 5.32 2.66 8.23
CA PHE A 163 5.05 2.61 9.67
C PHE A 163 5.73 1.45 10.39
N SER A 164 5.79 0.28 9.75
CA SER A 164 6.43 -0.92 10.31
C SER A 164 7.96 -0.87 10.33
N GLU A 165 8.59 0.07 9.62
CA GLU A 165 10.05 0.24 9.52
C GLU A 165 10.55 1.39 10.41
N LYS A 166 9.65 2.17 11.03
CA LYS A 166 10.04 3.27 11.90
C LYS A 166 10.71 2.76 13.16
N SER A 167 11.85 3.34 13.53
CA SER A 167 12.58 3.01 14.76
C SER A 167 11.75 3.16 16.04
N SER A 168 10.75 4.05 16.04
CA SER A 168 9.82 4.22 17.16
C SER A 168 8.85 3.04 17.36
N VAL A 169 8.70 2.17 16.36
CA VAL A 169 7.77 1.04 16.35
C VAL A 169 8.52 -0.30 16.38
N LEU A 170 9.72 -0.36 15.81
CA LEU A 170 10.57 -1.54 15.87
C LEU A 170 11.03 -1.79 17.31
N PHE A 171 10.86 -3.03 17.77
CA PHE A 171 11.43 -3.49 19.02
C PHE A 171 12.66 -4.32 18.66
N GLU A 172 13.84 -3.78 18.94
CA GLU A 172 15.05 -4.58 18.88
C GLU A 172 14.95 -5.63 20.00
N MET A 173 14.95 -6.90 19.60
CA MET A 173 15.15 -7.98 20.55
C MET A 173 16.63 -7.93 20.91
N GLU A 174 16.98 -7.17 21.95
CA GLU A 174 18.29 -7.31 22.58
C GLU A 174 18.43 -8.79 22.98
N ASN A 175 19.35 -9.48 22.31
CA ASN A 175 19.72 -10.85 22.66
C ASN A 175 20.29 -10.82 24.09
N LYS A 176 19.47 -11.22 25.06
CA LYS A 176 19.93 -11.56 26.41
C LYS A 176 20.46 -12.98 26.44
#